data_AF-A0A1V5YZG7-F1
#
_entry.id   AF-A0A1V5YZG7-F1
#
_cell.length_a   1.000
_cell.length_b   1.000
_cell.length_c   1.000
_cell.angle_alpha   90.00
_cell.angle_beta   90.00
_cell.angle_gamma   90.00
#
_symmetry.space_group_name_H-M   'P 1'
#
loop_
_entity.id
_entity.type
_entity.pdbx_description
1 polymer ?
#
loop_
_entity_poly.entity_id
_entity_poly.type
_entity_poly.pdbx_seq_one_letter_code
_entity_poly.pdbx_strand_id
1 'polypeptide(L)'
;MDAALEAEPGNPDWWFNMVQIYLTNFTQVMKIRGWDRAKVYEEAMRMSERALALSPHDYQLMYDHALNHFLADRFGVAPDWVRAARAWQEACKRAHNDSQRFECTLNEARVHLRAGNSGRARECLEQAQALAPDSPVVRQLLNDLKD
;
A
#
# COMPACT_ATOMS: atom_id res chain seq x y z
N MET A 1 8.16 4.17 -21.68
CA MET A 1 7.20 3.25 -21.02
C MET A 1 5.78 3.47 -21.47
N ASP A 2 5.35 4.70 -21.78
CA ASP A 2 4.05 4.94 -22.45
C ASP A 2 3.85 4.06 -23.69
N ALA A 3 4.85 3.98 -24.59
CA ALA A 3 4.78 3.09 -25.76
C ALA A 3 4.62 1.59 -25.40
N ALA A 4 5.14 1.14 -24.25
CA ALA A 4 4.97 -0.25 -23.79
C ALA A 4 3.54 -0.48 -23.28
N LEU A 5 2.96 0.49 -22.57
CA LEU A 5 1.55 0.46 -22.17
C LEU A 5 0.61 0.47 -23.38
N GLU A 6 0.95 1.22 -24.42
CA GLU A 6 0.16 1.27 -25.67
C GLU A 6 0.25 -0.05 -26.45
N ALA A 7 1.43 -0.66 -26.50
CA ALA A 7 1.64 -1.92 -27.20
C ALA A 7 1.00 -3.12 -26.47
N GLU A 8 1.08 -3.15 -25.13
CA GLU A 8 0.62 -4.27 -24.30
C GLU A 8 -0.24 -3.78 -23.10
N PRO A 9 -1.41 -3.16 -23.35
CA PRO A 9 -2.23 -2.56 -22.29
C PRO A 9 -2.84 -3.60 -21.32
N GLY A 10 -2.77 -4.89 -21.66
CA GLY A 10 -3.23 -6.01 -20.85
C GLY A 10 -2.16 -6.61 -19.94
N ASN A 11 -0.90 -6.19 -20.04
CA ASN A 11 0.18 -6.73 -19.21
C ASN A 11 0.27 -5.95 -17.89
N PRO A 12 -0.04 -6.56 -16.73
CA PRO A 12 -0.06 -5.88 -15.44
C PRO A 12 1.31 -5.32 -15.03
N ASP A 13 2.42 -5.93 -15.48
CA ASP A 13 3.77 -5.52 -15.10
C ASP A 13 4.11 -4.13 -15.65
N TRP A 14 3.62 -3.78 -16.84
CA TRP A 14 3.83 -2.45 -17.39
C TRP A 14 3.13 -1.37 -16.58
N TRP A 15 1.91 -1.65 -16.10
CA TRP A 15 1.18 -0.75 -15.21
C TRP A 15 1.91 -0.63 -13.87
N PHE A 16 2.29 -1.76 -13.26
CA PHE A 16 3.06 -1.78 -12.01
C PHE A 16 4.34 -0.96 -12.10
N ASN A 17 5.16 -1.18 -13.13
CA ASN A 17 6.42 -0.46 -13.30
C ASN A 17 6.20 1.06 -13.47
N MET A 18 5.10 1.47 -14.13
CA MET A 18 4.74 2.88 -14.25
C MET A 18 4.36 3.50 -12.90
N VAL A 19 3.63 2.77 -12.05
CA VAL A 19 3.35 3.19 -10.67
C VAL A 19 4.65 3.45 -9.93
N GLN A 20 5.61 2.53 -9.99
CA GLN A 20 6.91 2.68 -9.33
C GLN A 20 7.63 3.94 -9.79
N ILE A 21 7.67 4.22 -11.10
CA ILE A 21 8.29 5.46 -11.62
C ILE A 21 7.58 6.70 -11.12
N TYR A 22 6.25 6.71 -11.15
CA TYR A 22 5.46 7.86 -10.71
C TYR A 22 5.68 8.17 -9.24
N LEU A 23 5.80 7.15 -8.40
CA LEU A 23 5.93 7.33 -6.96
C LEU A 23 7.38 7.58 -6.50
N THR A 24 8.38 7.04 -7.23
CA THR A 24 9.81 7.20 -6.88
C THR A 24 10.46 8.41 -7.55
N ASN A 25 10.08 8.74 -8.79
CA ASN A 25 10.63 9.85 -9.59
C ASN A 25 9.60 10.96 -9.79
N PHE A 26 8.72 11.18 -8.81
CA PHE A 26 7.56 12.06 -8.95
C PHE A 26 7.93 13.49 -9.37
N THR A 27 9.08 14.02 -8.93
CA THR A 27 9.54 15.36 -9.32
C THR A 27 9.82 15.48 -10.83
N GLN A 28 10.38 14.43 -11.43
CA GLN A 28 10.65 14.36 -12.86
C GLN A 28 9.35 14.17 -13.64
N VAL A 29 8.46 13.31 -13.13
CA VAL A 29 7.13 13.11 -13.73
C VAL A 29 6.33 14.42 -13.73
N MET A 30 6.32 15.16 -12.61
CA MET A 30 5.71 16.49 -12.53
C MET A 30 6.24 17.42 -13.63
N LYS A 31 7.57 17.50 -13.80
CA LYS A 31 8.20 18.36 -14.81
C LYS A 31 7.84 17.95 -16.24
N ILE A 32 7.86 16.64 -16.55
CA ILE A 32 7.60 16.12 -17.90
C ILE A 32 6.12 16.27 -18.26
N ARG A 33 5.22 15.99 -17.32
CA ARG A 33 3.77 16.00 -17.55
C ARG A 33 3.11 17.35 -17.32
N GLY A 34 3.80 18.30 -16.68
CA GLY A 34 3.22 19.58 -16.24
C GLY A 34 2.18 19.40 -15.13
N TRP A 35 2.31 18.35 -14.32
CA TRP A 35 1.38 18.04 -13.25
C TRP A 35 1.88 18.52 -11.89
N ASP A 36 0.93 18.80 -11.00
CA ASP A 36 1.24 18.96 -9.59
C ASP A 36 1.48 17.59 -8.92
N ARG A 37 1.91 17.63 -7.65
CA ARG A 37 2.24 16.43 -6.90
C ARG A 37 1.01 15.55 -6.65
N ALA A 38 -0.14 16.15 -6.34
CA ALA A 38 -1.37 15.42 -6.06
C ALA A 38 -1.84 14.62 -7.28
N LYS A 39 -1.74 15.22 -8.48
CA LYS A 39 -2.11 14.56 -9.73
C LYS A 39 -1.18 13.40 -10.08
N VAL A 40 0.13 13.49 -9.78
CA VAL A 40 1.04 12.34 -9.95
C VAL A 40 0.61 11.16 -9.08
N TYR A 41 0.21 11.42 -7.83
CA TYR A 41 -0.28 10.38 -6.94
C TYR A 41 -1.60 9.77 -7.42
N GLU A 42 -2.56 10.60 -7.83
CA GLU A 42 -3.84 10.16 -8.38
C GLU A 42 -3.65 9.22 -9.57
N GLU A 43 -2.81 9.61 -10.54
CA GLU A 43 -2.52 8.78 -11.71
C GLU A 43 -1.78 7.49 -11.33
N ALA A 44 -0.86 7.54 -10.36
CA ALA A 44 -0.21 6.33 -9.85
C ALA A 44 -1.23 5.37 -9.22
N MET A 45 -2.16 5.86 -8.41
CA MET A 45 -3.20 5.02 -7.81
C MET A 45 -4.13 4.43 -8.88
N ARG A 46 -4.52 5.20 -9.90
CA ARG A 46 -5.31 4.71 -11.03
C ARG A 46 -4.60 3.60 -11.80
N MET A 47 -3.30 3.74 -12.04
CA MET A 47 -2.50 2.70 -12.70
C MET A 47 -2.34 1.45 -11.82
N SER A 48 -2.20 1.64 -10.51
CA SER A 48 -2.15 0.53 -9.54
C SER A 48 -3.46 -0.26 -9.52
N GLU A 49 -4.61 0.40 -9.53
CA GLU A 49 -5.92 -0.23 -9.67
C GLU A 49 -6.06 -0.98 -11.00
N ARG A 50 -5.51 -0.43 -12.09
CA ARG A 50 -5.52 -1.10 -13.39
C ARG A 50 -4.68 -2.37 -13.38
N ALA A 51 -3.50 -2.36 -12.77
CA ALA A 51 -2.66 -3.55 -12.60
C ALA A 51 -3.41 -4.65 -11.83
N LEU A 52 -4.08 -4.28 -10.73
CA LEU A 52 -4.92 -5.20 -9.95
C LEU A 52 -6.10 -5.75 -10.75
N ALA A 53 -6.76 -4.94 -11.56
CA ALA A 53 -7.88 -5.40 -12.39
C ALA A 53 -7.44 -6.44 -13.43
N LEU A 54 -6.18 -6.36 -13.89
CA LEU A 54 -5.59 -7.32 -14.84
C LEU A 54 -5.11 -8.60 -14.16
N SER A 55 -4.67 -8.53 -12.90
CA SER A 55 -4.25 -9.70 -12.11
C SER A 55 -4.81 -9.64 -10.67
N PRO A 56 -6.11 -9.92 -10.49
CA PRO A 56 -6.82 -9.68 -9.22
C PRO A 56 -6.49 -10.67 -8.10
N HIS A 57 -5.56 -11.59 -8.34
CA HIS A 57 -5.14 -12.61 -7.37
C HIS A 57 -3.64 -12.56 -7.10
N ASP A 58 -2.93 -11.61 -7.71
CA ASP A 58 -1.52 -11.40 -7.47
C ASP A 58 -1.30 -10.70 -6.13
N TYR A 59 -0.71 -11.43 -5.17
CA TYR A 59 -0.43 -10.92 -3.85
C TYR A 59 0.52 -9.72 -3.89
N GLN A 60 1.54 -9.73 -4.75
CA GLN A 60 2.54 -8.67 -4.80
C GLN A 60 1.90 -7.36 -5.27
N LEU A 61 1.05 -7.40 -6.31
CA LEU A 61 0.32 -6.22 -6.75
C LEU A 61 -0.65 -5.70 -5.67
N MET A 62 -1.29 -6.59 -4.91
CA MET A 62 -2.17 -6.20 -3.79
C MET A 62 -1.39 -5.54 -2.67
N TYR A 63 -0.24 -6.12 -2.31
CA TYR A 63 0.67 -5.59 -1.31
C TYR A 63 1.15 -4.19 -1.70
N ASP A 64 1.63 -4.02 -2.93
CA ASP A 64 2.13 -2.74 -3.42
C ASP A 64 1.03 -1.68 -3.52
N HIS A 65 -0.18 -2.07 -3.97
CA HIS A 65 -1.33 -1.17 -3.96
C HIS A 65 -1.67 -0.69 -2.54
N ALA A 66 -1.71 -1.59 -1.56
CA ALA A 66 -1.98 -1.25 -0.17
C ALA A 66 -0.88 -0.34 0.41
N LEU A 67 0.38 -0.59 0.07
CA LEU A 67 1.52 0.23 0.49
C LEU A 67 1.43 1.67 -0.06
N ASN A 68 1.00 1.84 -1.32
CA ASN A 68 0.91 3.15 -1.95
C ASN A 68 -0.05 4.11 -1.22
N HIS A 69 -1.03 3.60 -0.45
CA HIS A 69 -1.89 4.45 0.37
C HIS A 69 -1.14 5.26 1.43
N PHE A 70 -0.02 4.75 1.98
CA PHE A 70 0.81 5.49 2.94
C PHE A 70 1.53 6.69 2.33
N LEU A 71 1.61 6.76 1.00
CA LEU A 71 2.30 7.85 0.32
C LEU A 71 1.42 9.09 0.14
N ALA A 72 0.10 9.01 0.32
CA ALA A 72 -0.82 10.13 0.06
C ALA A 72 -0.35 11.46 0.69
N ASP A 73 -0.01 11.45 1.98
CA ASP A 73 0.50 12.64 2.70
C ASP A 73 1.76 13.24 2.04
N ARG A 74 2.71 12.40 1.62
CA ARG A 74 3.94 12.83 0.93
C ARG A 74 3.62 13.57 -0.36
N PHE A 75 2.49 13.21 -0.99
CA PHE A 75 2.00 13.80 -2.22
C PHE A 75 1.03 14.98 -2.00
N GLY A 76 0.80 15.39 -0.75
CA GLY A 76 -0.12 16.47 -0.40
C GLY A 76 -1.59 16.09 -0.56
N VAL A 77 -1.89 14.79 -0.56
CA VAL A 77 -3.24 14.23 -0.67
C VAL A 77 -3.67 13.74 0.69
N ALA A 78 -4.88 14.12 1.13
CA ALA A 78 -5.46 13.61 2.36
C ALA A 78 -5.62 12.08 2.26
N PRO A 79 -5.01 11.28 3.17
CA PRO A 79 -5.09 9.84 3.09
C PRO A 79 -6.49 9.33 3.41
N ASP A 80 -6.99 8.42 2.58
CA ASP A 80 -8.18 7.63 2.88
C ASP A 80 -7.76 6.37 3.65
N TRP A 81 -7.73 6.48 4.97
CA TRP A 81 -7.32 5.37 5.84
C TRP A 81 -8.31 4.20 5.85
N VAL A 82 -9.59 4.43 5.52
CA VAL A 82 -10.58 3.36 5.41
C VAL A 82 -10.26 2.50 4.19
N ARG A 83 -9.98 3.15 3.07
CA ARG A 83 -9.57 2.48 1.83
C ARG A 83 -8.22 1.78 1.99
N ALA A 84 -7.26 2.41 2.66
CA ALA A 84 -5.96 1.83 2.96
C ALA A 84 -6.07 0.54 3.79
N ALA A 85 -6.90 0.55 4.85
CA ALA A 85 -7.12 -0.62 5.70
C ALA A 85 -7.77 -1.76 4.90
N ARG A 86 -8.78 -1.45 4.07
CA ARG A 86 -9.40 -2.44 3.18
C ARG A 86 -8.39 -3.04 2.20
N ALA A 87 -7.48 -2.24 1.63
CA ALA A 87 -6.45 -2.76 0.72
C ALA A 87 -5.53 -3.77 1.42
N TRP A 88 -5.11 -3.49 2.66
CA TRP A 88 -4.33 -4.45 3.46
C TRP A 88 -5.11 -5.71 3.81
N GLN A 89 -6.38 -5.61 4.17
CA GLN A 89 -7.24 -6.77 4.42
C GLN A 89 -7.36 -7.68 3.20
N GLU A 90 -7.51 -7.12 2.00
CA GLU A 90 -7.54 -7.91 0.76
C GLU A 90 -6.19 -8.57 0.47
N ALA A 91 -5.07 -7.86 0.65
CA ALA A 91 -3.74 -8.45 0.52
C ALA A 91 -3.53 -9.60 1.53
N CYS A 92 -3.94 -9.43 2.78
CA CYS A 92 -3.83 -10.46 3.81
C CYS A 92 -4.60 -11.74 3.48
N LYS A 93 -5.79 -11.64 2.87
CA LYS A 93 -6.56 -12.81 2.42
C LYS A 93 -5.81 -13.64 1.37
N ARG A 94 -4.84 -13.05 0.68
CA ARG A 94 -4.02 -13.70 -0.38
C ARG A 94 -2.61 -14.04 0.07
N ALA A 95 -2.23 -13.73 1.31
CA ALA A 95 -0.91 -14.07 1.85
C ALA A 95 -0.69 -15.59 1.88
N HIS A 96 0.41 -16.04 1.30
CA HIS A 96 0.71 -17.47 1.09
C HIS A 96 1.51 -18.09 2.23
N ASN A 97 2.16 -17.26 3.07
CA ASN A 97 2.99 -17.72 4.19
C ASN A 97 2.89 -16.78 5.40
N ASP A 98 3.46 -17.19 6.53
CA ASP A 98 3.37 -16.45 7.78
C ASP A 98 4.10 -15.10 7.72
N SER A 99 5.19 -14.99 6.95
CA SER A 99 5.88 -13.70 6.76
C SER A 99 4.97 -12.68 6.09
N GLN A 100 4.30 -13.08 5.01
CA GLN A 100 3.36 -12.24 4.29
C GLN A 100 2.14 -11.88 5.15
N ARG A 101 1.61 -12.84 5.91
CA ARG A 101 0.52 -12.58 6.88
C ARG A 101 0.97 -11.61 7.95
N PHE A 102 2.19 -11.75 8.45
CA PHE A 102 2.75 -10.86 9.46
C PHE A 102 2.88 -9.43 8.91
N GLU A 103 3.50 -9.27 7.75
CA GLU A 103 3.72 -7.96 7.13
C GLU A 103 2.42 -7.22 6.82
N CYS A 104 1.46 -7.91 6.19
CA CYS A 104 0.19 -7.28 5.83
C CYS A 104 -0.61 -6.87 7.08
N THR A 105 -0.62 -7.71 8.12
CA THR A 105 -1.33 -7.44 9.38
C THR A 105 -0.66 -6.30 10.15
N LEU A 106 0.67 -6.26 10.20
CA LEU A 106 1.42 -5.17 10.82
C LEU A 106 1.18 -3.84 10.08
N ASN A 107 1.10 -3.87 8.75
CA ASN A 107 0.82 -2.66 7.98
C ASN A 107 -0.66 -2.23 8.09
N GLU A 108 -1.62 -3.14 8.20
CA GLU A 108 -3.01 -2.80 8.55
C GLU A 108 -3.06 -2.11 9.93
N ALA A 109 -2.33 -2.63 10.92
CA ALA A 109 -2.23 -1.98 12.23
C ALA A 109 -1.71 -0.54 12.13
N ARG A 110 -0.65 -0.32 11.33
CA ARG A 110 -0.09 1.02 11.10
C ARG A 110 -1.09 1.96 10.44
N VAL A 111 -1.91 1.47 9.51
CA VAL A 111 -3.01 2.27 8.96
C VAL A 111 -3.99 2.65 10.07
N HIS A 112 -4.41 1.70 10.90
CA HIS A 112 -5.33 1.97 12.00
C HIS A 112 -4.76 2.94 13.03
N LEU A 113 -3.47 2.88 13.34
CA LEU A 113 -2.79 3.86 14.19
C LEU A 113 -2.84 5.26 13.57
N ARG A 114 -2.52 5.40 12.28
CA ARG A 114 -2.60 6.70 11.59
C ARG A 114 -4.02 7.24 11.49
N ALA A 115 -5.02 6.36 11.46
CA ALA A 115 -6.43 6.71 11.50
C ALA A 115 -6.94 7.05 12.90
N GLY A 116 -6.13 6.93 13.96
CA GLY A 116 -6.56 7.10 15.35
C GLY A 116 -7.43 5.94 15.89
N ASN A 117 -7.48 4.81 15.18
CA ASN A 117 -8.31 3.65 15.51
C ASN A 117 -7.54 2.64 16.38
N SER A 118 -7.19 3.04 17.61
CA SER A 118 -6.34 2.26 18.53
C SER A 118 -6.85 0.85 18.83
N GLY A 119 -8.17 0.64 18.92
CA GLY A 119 -8.75 -0.69 19.14
C GLY A 119 -8.47 -1.66 17.99
N ARG A 120 -8.72 -1.22 16.75
CA ARG A 120 -8.44 -2.02 15.54
C ARG A 120 -6.93 -2.22 15.34
N ALA A 121 -6.13 -1.19 15.64
CA ALA A 121 -4.68 -1.32 15.62
C ALA A 121 -4.21 -2.42 16.58
N ARG A 122 -4.74 -2.46 17.80
CA ARG A 122 -4.42 -3.49 18.80
C ARG A 122 -4.77 -4.89 18.29
N GLU A 123 -5.97 -5.09 17.75
CA GLU A 123 -6.39 -6.38 17.17
C GLU A 123 -5.41 -6.89 16.12
N CYS A 124 -5.00 -6.03 15.18
CA CYS A 124 -4.01 -6.37 14.16
C CYS A 124 -2.63 -6.66 14.78
N LEU A 125 -2.18 -5.85 15.75
CA LEU A 125 -0.88 -6.07 16.38
C LEU A 125 -0.81 -7.37 17.19
N GLU A 126 -1.90 -7.77 17.85
CA GLU A 126 -1.98 -9.06 18.55
C GLU A 126 -1.90 -10.24 17.58
N GLN A 127 -2.56 -10.15 16.42
CA GLN A 127 -2.42 -11.13 15.34
C GLN A 127 -0.99 -11.18 14.78
N ALA A 128 -0.37 -10.01 14.55
CA ALA A 128 1.02 -9.93 14.11
C ALA A 128 1.99 -10.51 15.18
N GLN A 129 1.70 -10.31 16.47
CA GLN A 129 2.49 -10.88 17.56
C GLN A 129 2.41 -12.41 17.59
N ALA A 130 1.24 -12.99 17.33
CA ALA A 130 1.09 -14.44 17.25
C ALA A 130 1.94 -15.07 16.14
N LEU A 131 2.11 -14.35 15.02
CA LEU A 131 2.94 -14.79 13.88
C LEU A 131 4.44 -14.58 14.12
N ALA A 132 4.82 -13.52 14.84
CA ALA A 132 6.21 -13.21 15.17
C ALA A 132 6.33 -12.70 16.63
N PRO A 133 6.36 -13.59 17.63
CA PRO A 133 6.32 -13.22 19.06
C PRO A 133 7.49 -12.33 19.52
N ASP A 134 8.64 -12.50 18.89
CA ASP A 134 9.87 -11.77 19.21
C ASP A 134 10.02 -10.45 18.45
N SER A 135 9.02 -10.06 17.65
CA SER A 135 9.07 -8.84 16.85
C SER A 135 9.16 -7.58 17.74
N PRO A 136 10.30 -6.86 17.74
CA PRO A 136 10.48 -5.69 18.58
C PRO A 136 9.54 -4.56 18.17
N VAL A 137 9.22 -4.47 16.88
CA VAL A 137 8.29 -3.44 16.36
C VAL A 137 6.86 -3.67 16.84
N VAL A 138 6.37 -4.91 16.85
CA VAL A 138 5.02 -5.22 17.37
C VAL A 138 4.96 -4.94 18.87
N ARG A 139 5.98 -5.37 19.62
CA ARG A 139 6.06 -5.12 21.06
C ARG A 139 6.02 -3.63 21.39
N GLN A 140 6.80 -2.82 20.66
CA GLN A 140 6.81 -1.38 20.84
C GLN A 140 5.42 -0.77 20.59
N LEU A 141 4.82 -1.06 19.43
CA LEU A 141 3.51 -0.49 19.06
C LEU A 141 2.39 -0.91 20.03
N LEU A 142 2.42 -2.14 20.57
CA LEU A 142 1.46 -2.59 21.59
C LEU A 142 1.64 -1.87 22.93
N ASN A 143 2.87 -1.48 23.28
CA ASN A 143 3.14 -0.71 24.49
C ASN A 143 2.68 0.74 24.32
N ASP A 144 2.96 1.36 23.17
CA ASP A 144 2.54 2.73 22.86
C ASP A 144 1.01 2.91 22.88
N LEU A 145 0.24 1.82 22.73
CA LEU A 145 -1.22 1.81 22.82
C LEU A 145 -1.78 1.63 24.24
N LYS A 146 -0.94 1.32 25.24
CA LYS A 146 -1.37 1.10 26.65
C LYS A 146 -1.31 2.38 27.48
N ASP A 147 -0.56 3.37 27.03
CA ASP A 147 -0.43 4.70 27.62
C ASP A 147 -1.47 5.66 27.02
#